data_AF-D7GCJ2-F1
#
_entry.id   AF-D7GCJ2-F1
#
_cell.length_a   1.000
_cell.length_b   1.000
_cell.length_c   1.000
_cell.angle_alpha   90.00
_cell.angle_beta   90.00
_cell.angle_gamma   90.00
#
_symmetry.space_group_name_H-M   'P 1'
#
loop_
_entity.id
_entity.type
_entity.pdbx_description
1 polymer ?
#
loop_
_entity_poly.entity_id
_entity_poly.type
_entity_poly.pdbx_seq_one_letter_code
_entity_poly.pdbx_strand_id
1 'polypeptide(L)'
;MAVRRMFADDVHDGGVQIFVTWAGFLGAWLLVAGPLLQGAIELWEIGRKGQGDVKLKPADRALWLSPPAYYFVARARIRRWERGSGRERARSVLTSYVNRATGWFTVAGGASLMALEATWELAEIYHWGVAGFWLIVAGLMVASHLNVAIRMWRLMREVPPQGSNPEVSPTS
;
A
#
# COMPACT_ATOMS: atom_id res chain seq x y z
N MET A 1 -36.65 32.08 23.64
CA MET A 1 -35.78 31.99 22.43
C MET A 1 -34.40 31.41 22.71
N ALA A 2 -33.75 31.69 23.85
CA ALA A 2 -32.41 31.18 24.16
C ALA A 2 -32.31 29.64 24.22
N VAL A 3 -33.26 28.97 24.87
CA VAL A 3 -33.29 27.51 25.02
C VAL A 3 -33.41 26.79 23.67
N ARG A 4 -34.21 27.32 22.73
CA ARG A 4 -34.36 26.75 21.38
C ARG A 4 -33.12 26.93 20.51
N ARG A 5 -32.31 27.98 20.74
CA ARG A 5 -31.01 28.15 20.10
C ARG A 5 -29.98 27.19 20.68
N MET A 6 -29.89 27.10 22.01
CA MET A 6 -28.99 26.15 22.69
C MET A 6 -29.21 24.70 22.23
N PHE A 7 -30.46 24.23 22.15
CA PHE A 7 -30.76 22.88 21.62
C PHE A 7 -30.51 22.73 20.11
N ALA A 8 -30.61 23.80 19.33
CA ALA A 8 -30.30 23.75 17.91
C ALA A 8 -28.79 23.70 17.68
N ASP A 9 -28.02 24.48 18.45
CA ASP A 9 -26.57 24.52 18.42
C ASP A 9 -25.99 23.16 18.90
N ASP A 10 -26.48 22.58 20.00
CA ASP A 10 -26.06 21.25 20.48
C ASP A 10 -26.31 20.13 19.45
N VAL A 11 -27.44 20.16 18.74
CA VAL A 11 -27.76 19.16 17.70
C VAL A 11 -26.92 19.38 16.44
N HIS A 12 -26.67 20.63 16.07
CA HIS A 12 -25.83 20.96 14.91
C HIS A 12 -24.36 20.58 15.18
N ASP A 13 -23.88 20.83 16.39
CA ASP A 13 -22.52 20.52 16.83
C ASP A 13 -22.30 19.01 16.98
N GLY A 14 -23.27 18.28 17.53
CA GLY A 14 -23.21 16.81 17.62
C GLY A 14 -23.18 16.14 16.25
N GLY A 15 -23.98 16.62 15.29
CA GLY A 15 -23.97 16.11 13.91
C GLY A 15 -22.64 16.38 13.18
N VAL A 16 -22.09 17.58 13.35
CA VAL A 16 -20.79 17.96 12.78
C VAL A 16 -19.66 17.12 13.39
N GLN A 17 -19.66 16.91 14.71
CA GLN A 17 -18.65 16.11 15.39
C GLN A 17 -18.63 14.66 14.88
N ILE A 18 -19.80 14.01 14.79
CA ILE A 18 -19.91 12.65 14.25
C ILE A 18 -19.37 12.59 12.82
N PHE A 19 -19.73 13.56 11.99
CA PHE A 19 -19.24 13.62 10.61
C PHE A 19 -17.71 13.75 10.54
N VAL A 20 -17.13 14.66 11.32
CA VAL A 20 -15.68 14.90 11.36
C VAL A 20 -14.93 13.66 11.83
N THR A 21 -15.40 12.99 12.88
CA THR A 21 -14.76 11.75 13.36
C THR A 21 -14.79 10.65 12.31
N TRP A 22 -15.93 10.44 11.63
CA TRP A 22 -16.00 9.49 10.52
C TRP A 22 -15.11 9.88 9.34
N ALA A 23 -15.04 11.16 9.00
CA ALA A 23 -14.16 11.66 7.94
C ALA A 23 -12.68 11.43 8.29
N GLY A 24 -12.28 11.69 9.53
CA GLY A 24 -10.93 11.44 10.03
C GLY A 24 -10.56 9.95 9.96
N PHE A 25 -11.44 9.08 10.44
CA PHE A 25 -11.27 7.63 10.35
C PHE A 25 -11.14 7.13 8.90
N LEU A 26 -12.08 7.49 8.03
CA LEU A 26 -12.05 7.08 6.62
C LEU A 26 -10.80 7.61 5.92
N GLY A 27 -10.46 8.88 6.16
CA GLY A 27 -9.27 9.52 5.61
C GLY A 27 -7.98 8.82 6.03
N ALA A 28 -7.85 8.47 7.31
CA ALA A 28 -6.68 7.77 7.83
C ALA A 28 -6.50 6.39 7.18
N TRP A 29 -7.57 5.61 7.03
CA TRP A 29 -7.49 4.30 6.36
C TRP A 29 -7.24 4.40 4.85
N LEU A 30 -7.72 5.45 4.18
CA LEU A 30 -7.33 5.74 2.79
C LEU A 30 -5.85 6.11 2.67
N LEU A 31 -5.30 6.85 3.65
CA LEU A 31 -3.87 7.16 3.73
C LEU A 31 -3.00 5.94 4.07
N VAL A 32 -3.58 4.86 4.60
CA VAL A 32 -2.90 3.56 4.67
C VAL A 32 -2.90 2.90 3.29
N ALA A 33 -4.08 2.74 2.70
CA ALA A 33 -4.27 1.96 1.48
C ALA A 33 -3.58 2.58 0.25
N GLY A 34 -3.61 3.90 0.09
CA GLY A 34 -3.04 4.61 -1.06
C GLY A 34 -1.53 4.45 -1.19
N PRO A 35 -0.74 4.87 -0.21
CA PRO A 35 0.72 4.69 -0.17
C PRO A 35 1.14 3.21 -0.23
N LEU A 36 0.39 2.28 0.38
CA LEU A 36 0.66 0.84 0.20
C LEU A 36 0.57 0.41 -1.27
N LEU A 37 -0.48 0.86 -1.97
CA LEU A 37 -0.65 0.59 -3.40
C LEU A 37 0.43 1.27 -4.24
N GLN A 38 0.76 2.52 -3.95
CA GLN A 38 1.77 3.27 -4.70
C GLN A 38 3.16 2.64 -4.54
N GLY A 39 3.54 2.28 -3.31
CA GLY A 39 4.77 1.54 -3.04
C GLY A 39 4.83 0.21 -3.79
N ALA A 40 3.71 -0.51 -3.85
CA ALA A 40 3.56 -1.75 -4.63
C ALA A 40 3.74 -1.53 -6.14
N ILE A 41 3.11 -0.51 -6.73
CA ILE A 41 3.23 -0.21 -8.17
C ILE A 41 4.68 0.14 -8.54
N GLU A 42 5.34 0.99 -7.75
CA GLU A 42 6.74 1.36 -8.00
C GLU A 42 7.67 0.16 -7.91
N LEU A 43 7.41 -0.75 -6.96
CA LEU A 43 8.14 -2.00 -6.82
C LEU A 43 8.02 -2.90 -8.05
N TRP A 44 6.80 -2.99 -8.57
CA TRP A 44 6.50 -3.77 -9.77
C TRP A 44 7.17 -3.17 -11.00
N GLU A 45 7.10 -1.84 -11.15
CA GLU A 45 7.75 -1.15 -12.26
C GLU A 45 9.26 -1.34 -12.27
N ILE A 46 9.91 -1.23 -11.11
CA ILE A 46 11.36 -1.42 -11.00
C ILE A 46 11.71 -2.89 -11.27
N GLY A 47 10.93 -3.82 -10.73
CA GLY A 47 11.07 -5.24 -11.03
C GLY A 47 10.98 -5.52 -12.53
N ARG A 48 9.99 -4.94 -13.22
CA ARG A 48 9.79 -5.09 -14.66
C ARG A 48 10.90 -4.44 -15.49
N LYS A 49 11.31 -3.20 -15.18
CA LYS A 49 12.40 -2.50 -15.87
C LYS A 49 13.77 -3.16 -15.61
N GLY A 50 13.94 -3.81 -14.45
CA GLY A 50 15.15 -4.55 -14.08
C GLY A 50 15.20 -6.01 -14.55
N GLN A 51 14.09 -6.57 -15.05
CA GLN A 51 13.97 -7.98 -15.46
C GLN A 51 14.79 -8.36 -16.70
N GLY A 52 15.40 -7.40 -17.41
CA GLY A 52 16.36 -7.70 -18.48
C GLY A 52 17.56 -8.53 -18.03
N ASP A 53 17.89 -8.54 -16.73
CA ASP A 53 19.06 -9.27 -16.16
C ASP A 53 18.71 -10.20 -14.99
N VAL A 54 17.59 -9.98 -14.28
CA VAL A 54 17.17 -10.79 -13.11
C VAL A 54 15.87 -11.53 -13.43
N LYS A 55 15.97 -12.83 -13.79
CA LYS A 55 14.81 -13.72 -13.98
C LYS A 55 14.09 -13.95 -12.63
N LEU A 56 13.13 -13.08 -12.33
CA LEU A 56 12.15 -13.26 -11.27
C LEU A 56 11.23 -14.43 -11.67
N LYS A 57 11.30 -15.55 -10.94
CA LYS A 57 10.57 -16.80 -11.26
C LYS A 57 9.05 -16.60 -11.11
N PRO A 58 8.21 -17.41 -11.80
CA PRO A 58 6.74 -17.32 -11.73
C PRO A 58 6.13 -17.42 -10.32
N ALA A 59 6.83 -18.03 -9.37
CA ALA A 59 6.46 -18.05 -7.94
C ALA A 59 6.32 -16.64 -7.32
N ASP A 60 6.86 -15.62 -7.99
CA ASP A 60 6.82 -14.22 -7.55
C ASP A 60 5.42 -13.60 -7.66
N ARG A 61 4.49 -14.21 -8.41
CA ARG A 61 3.09 -13.75 -8.46
C ARG A 61 2.36 -13.97 -7.13
N ALA A 62 2.66 -15.06 -6.43
CA ALA A 62 2.05 -15.35 -5.13
C ALA A 62 2.55 -14.40 -4.02
N LEU A 63 3.76 -13.85 -4.16
CA LEU A 63 4.28 -12.86 -3.21
C LEU A 63 3.51 -11.54 -3.23
N TRP A 64 2.76 -11.24 -4.29
CA TRP A 64 1.89 -10.07 -4.35
C TRP A 64 0.66 -10.14 -3.45
N LEU A 65 0.36 -11.30 -2.85
CA LEU A 65 -0.61 -11.37 -1.76
C LEU A 65 -0.19 -10.50 -0.56
N SER A 66 1.12 -10.24 -0.41
CA SER A 66 1.67 -9.31 0.56
C SER A 66 2.78 -8.48 -0.08
N PRO A 67 2.45 -7.29 -0.63
CA PRO A 67 3.45 -6.39 -1.21
C PRO A 67 4.63 -6.06 -0.29
N PRO A 68 4.44 -5.85 1.03
CA PRO A 68 5.56 -5.72 1.97
C PRO A 68 6.47 -6.95 1.99
N ALA A 69 5.93 -8.17 1.95
CA ALA A 69 6.75 -9.38 1.86
C ALA A 69 7.55 -9.44 0.54
N TYR A 70 6.92 -9.07 -0.58
CA TYR A 70 7.60 -8.98 -1.87
C TYR A 70 8.77 -7.98 -1.84
N TYR A 71 8.64 -6.84 -1.14
CA TYR A 71 9.74 -5.88 -0.96
C TYR A 71 10.99 -6.54 -0.36
N PHE A 72 10.85 -7.28 0.73
CA PHE A 72 11.99 -7.92 1.38
C PHE A 72 12.64 -8.99 0.50
N VAL A 73 11.82 -9.79 -0.20
CA VAL A 73 12.31 -10.84 -1.09
C VAL A 73 13.06 -10.25 -2.28
N ALA A 74 12.49 -9.25 -2.96
CA ALA A 74 13.14 -8.63 -4.11
C ALA A 74 14.38 -7.81 -3.70
N ARG A 75 14.36 -7.09 -2.56
CA ARG A 75 15.56 -6.45 -1.99
C ARG A 75 16.69 -7.47 -1.75
N ALA A 76 16.38 -8.63 -1.17
CA ALA A 76 17.37 -9.68 -0.92
C ALA A 76 17.96 -10.24 -2.22
N ARG A 77 17.14 -10.41 -3.27
CA ARG A 77 17.58 -10.90 -4.58
C ARG A 77 18.48 -9.89 -5.30
N ILE A 78 18.10 -8.60 -5.31
CA ILE A 78 18.91 -7.54 -5.92
C ILE A 78 20.27 -7.43 -5.22
N ARG A 79 20.31 -7.55 -3.87
CA ARG A 79 21.57 -7.58 -3.11
C ARG A 79 22.47 -8.78 -3.46
N ARG A 80 21.90 -9.95 -3.72
CA ARG A 80 22.68 -11.12 -4.16
C ARG A 80 23.25 -10.90 -5.56
N TRP A 81 22.47 -10.30 -6.47
CA TRP A 81 22.93 -9.96 -7.80
C TRP A 81 24.05 -8.92 -7.78
N GLU A 82 23.92 -7.85 -7.00
CA GLU A 82 24.97 -6.82 -6.80
C GLU A 82 26.31 -7.46 -6.39
N ARG A 83 26.29 -8.34 -5.38
CA ARG A 83 27.49 -9.03 -4.89
C ARG A 83 28.13 -9.97 -5.90
N GLY A 84 27.32 -10.62 -6.73
CA GLY A 84 27.80 -11.64 -7.68
C GLY A 84 28.26 -11.08 -9.03
N SER A 85 27.84 -9.86 -9.40
CA SER A 85 28.07 -9.32 -10.75
C SER A 85 28.90 -8.05 -10.81
N GLY A 86 29.17 -7.36 -9.69
CA GLY A 86 30.01 -6.16 -9.66
C GLY A 86 29.52 -4.99 -10.53
N ARG A 87 28.30 -5.07 -11.09
CA ARG A 87 27.77 -4.10 -12.04
C ARG A 87 27.28 -2.86 -11.30
N GLU A 88 27.82 -1.70 -11.64
CA GLU A 88 27.35 -0.38 -11.20
C GLU A 88 25.83 -0.19 -11.42
N ARG A 89 25.30 -0.81 -12.48
CA ARG A 89 23.86 -0.88 -12.78
C ARG A 89 23.04 -1.63 -11.73
N ALA A 90 23.59 -2.65 -11.06
CA ALA A 90 22.89 -3.35 -9.98
C ALA A 90 22.71 -2.48 -8.75
N ARG A 91 23.73 -1.69 -8.45
CA ARG A 91 23.72 -0.72 -7.35
C ARG A 91 22.72 0.40 -7.61
N SER A 92 22.67 0.94 -8.83
CA SER A 92 21.70 1.99 -9.18
C SER A 92 20.25 1.50 -9.11
N VAL A 93 19.97 0.27 -9.56
CA VAL A 93 18.66 -0.38 -9.43
C VAL A 93 18.29 -0.60 -7.95
N LEU A 94 19.23 -1.07 -7.12
CA LEU A 94 19.00 -1.26 -5.69
C LEU A 94 18.69 0.06 -4.97
N THR A 95 19.46 1.11 -5.24
CA THR A 95 19.26 2.43 -4.64
C THR A 95 17.92 3.02 -5.06
N SER A 96 17.55 2.92 -6.34
CA SER A 96 16.24 3.37 -6.83
C SER A 96 15.10 2.59 -6.17
N TYR A 97 15.23 1.26 -6.08
CA TYR A 97 14.27 0.37 -5.43
C TYR A 97 14.06 0.72 -3.95
N VAL A 98 15.14 0.91 -3.21
CA VAL A 98 15.07 1.25 -1.78
C VAL A 98 14.48 2.64 -1.60
N ASN A 99 14.95 3.65 -2.32
CA ASN A 99 14.52 5.04 -2.08
C ASN A 99 13.03 5.25 -2.39
N ARG A 100 12.53 4.64 -3.47
CA ARG A 100 11.14 4.80 -3.92
C ARG A 100 10.15 4.02 -3.07
N ALA A 101 10.34 2.70 -2.95
CA ALA A 101 9.41 1.85 -2.23
C ALA A 101 9.43 2.08 -0.72
N THR A 102 10.60 2.36 -0.13
CA THR A 102 10.69 2.62 1.31
C THR A 102 9.98 3.92 1.69
N GLY A 103 10.00 4.93 0.81
CA GLY A 103 9.28 6.19 1.04
C GLY A 103 7.79 5.94 1.23
N TRP A 104 7.14 5.28 0.26
CA TRP A 104 5.71 5.00 0.32
C TRP A 104 5.31 4.07 1.47
N PHE A 105 6.11 3.04 1.77
CA PHE A 105 5.83 2.17 2.91
C PHE A 105 6.05 2.87 4.26
N THR A 106 6.97 3.84 4.33
CA THR A 106 7.11 4.69 5.53
C THR A 106 5.89 5.57 5.72
N VAL A 107 5.38 6.17 4.64
CA VAL A 107 4.12 6.95 4.68
C VAL A 107 2.95 6.07 5.10
N ALA A 108 2.81 4.87 4.54
CA ALA A 108 1.79 3.90 4.96
C ALA A 108 1.89 3.54 6.45
N GLY A 109 3.12 3.36 6.96
CA GLY A 109 3.37 3.11 8.38
C GLY A 109 2.91 4.26 9.27
N GLY A 110 3.26 5.50 8.90
CA GLY A 110 2.78 6.70 9.62
C GLY A 110 1.26 6.83 9.58
N ALA A 111 0.65 6.62 8.40
CA ALA A 111 -0.81 6.63 8.26
C ALA A 111 -1.49 5.53 9.07
N SER A 112 -0.82 4.38 9.27
CA SER A 112 -1.35 3.30 10.10
C SER A 112 -1.47 3.73 11.57
N LEU A 113 -0.52 4.52 12.07
CA LEU A 113 -0.60 5.07 13.43
C LEU A 113 -1.76 6.06 13.58
N MET A 114 -1.96 6.94 12.60
CA MET A 114 -3.11 7.84 12.56
C MET A 114 -4.43 7.06 12.47
N ALA A 115 -4.47 5.98 11.69
CA ALA A 115 -5.64 5.13 11.57
C ALA A 115 -5.98 4.41 12.90
N LEU A 116 -4.97 4.00 13.67
CA LEU A 116 -5.20 3.45 15.02
C LEU A 116 -5.85 4.48 15.95
N GLU A 117 -5.34 5.71 15.96
CA GLU A 117 -5.88 6.78 16.80
C GLU A 117 -7.32 7.15 16.41
N ALA A 118 -7.59 7.38 15.12
CA ALA A 118 -8.95 7.66 14.64
C ALA A 118 -9.93 6.48 14.85
N THR A 119 -9.43 5.23 14.81
CA THR A 119 -10.25 4.04 15.12
C THR A 119 -10.54 3.95 16.62
N TRP A 120 -9.60 4.38 17.47
CA TRP A 120 -9.80 4.40 18.92
C TRP A 120 -10.82 5.46 19.32
N GLU A 121 -10.78 6.65 18.72
CA GLU A 121 -11.79 7.70 18.94
C GLU A 121 -13.21 7.19 18.62
N LEU A 122 -13.39 6.46 17.50
CA LEU A 122 -14.66 5.80 17.18
C LEU A 122 -15.04 4.72 18.20
N ALA A 123 -14.06 3.93 18.66
CA ALA A 123 -14.29 2.91 19.68
C ALA A 123 -14.79 3.52 20.99
N GLU A 124 -14.26 4.67 21.38
CA GLU A 124 -14.71 5.40 22.58
C GLU A 124 -16.13 5.94 22.41
N ILE A 125 -16.45 6.57 21.29
CA ILE A 125 -17.79 7.13 20.99
C ILE A 125 -18.86 6.03 20.99
N TYR A 126 -18.58 4.90 20.36
CA TYR A 126 -19.53 3.78 20.25
C TYR A 126 -19.39 2.75 21.36
N HIS A 127 -18.53 3.00 22.35
CA HIS A 127 -18.22 2.10 23.46
C HIS A 127 -17.85 0.67 23.02
N TRP A 128 -17.09 0.56 21.93
CA TRP A 128 -16.50 -0.72 21.53
C TRP A 128 -15.45 -1.13 22.56
N GLY A 129 -15.56 -2.34 23.11
CA GLY A 129 -14.50 -2.90 23.95
C GLY A 129 -13.19 -3.07 23.17
N VAL A 130 -12.08 -3.25 23.88
CA VAL A 130 -10.73 -3.40 23.30
C VAL A 130 -10.66 -4.48 22.21
N ALA A 131 -11.43 -5.57 22.35
CA ALA A 131 -11.51 -6.62 21.32
C ALA A 131 -12.15 -6.10 20.02
N GLY A 132 -13.21 -5.30 20.11
CA GLY A 132 -13.89 -4.71 18.94
C GLY A 132 -12.96 -3.76 18.17
N PHE A 133 -12.21 -2.93 18.90
CA PHE A 133 -11.17 -2.08 18.32
C PHE A 133 -10.17 -2.88 17.48
N TRP A 134 -9.53 -3.92 18.06
CA TRP A 134 -8.54 -4.71 17.35
C TRP A 134 -9.13 -5.51 16.18
N LEU A 135 -10.38 -5.97 16.27
CA LEU A 135 -11.06 -6.64 15.17
C LEU A 135 -11.25 -5.70 13.96
N ILE A 136 -11.66 -4.46 14.21
CA ILE A 136 -11.83 -3.45 13.14
C ILE A 136 -10.47 -3.11 12.53
N VAL A 137 -9.46 -2.84 13.35
CA VAL A 137 -8.09 -2.57 12.89
C VAL A 137 -7.56 -3.72 12.03
N ALA A 138 -7.67 -4.95 12.51
CA ALA A 138 -7.22 -6.13 11.78
C ALA A 138 -8.00 -6.30 10.46
N GLY A 139 -9.32 -6.14 10.50
CA GLY A 139 -10.19 -6.22 9.33
C GLY A 139 -9.83 -5.20 8.25
N LEU A 140 -9.61 -3.95 8.63
CA LEU A 140 -9.24 -2.88 7.70
C LEU A 140 -7.82 -3.03 7.19
N MET A 141 -6.86 -3.47 8.01
CA MET A 141 -5.52 -3.81 7.53
C MET A 141 -5.57 -4.92 6.49
N VAL A 142 -6.32 -5.99 6.75
CA VAL A 142 -6.53 -7.08 5.78
C VAL A 142 -7.17 -6.53 4.51
N ALA A 143 -8.22 -5.71 4.62
CA ALA A 143 -8.88 -5.09 3.47
C ALA A 143 -7.93 -4.22 2.64
N SER A 144 -7.07 -3.41 3.27
CA SER A 144 -6.07 -2.61 2.59
C SER A 144 -5.08 -3.49 1.82
N HIS A 145 -4.56 -4.56 2.43
CA HIS A 145 -3.64 -5.49 1.76
C HIS A 145 -4.31 -6.25 0.61
N LEU A 146 -5.54 -6.72 0.81
CA LEU A 146 -6.33 -7.39 -0.24
C LEU A 146 -6.60 -6.46 -1.42
N ASN A 147 -6.95 -5.19 -1.16
CA ASN A 147 -7.13 -4.20 -2.22
C ASN A 147 -5.86 -4.05 -3.07
N VAL A 148 -4.67 -3.99 -2.44
CA VAL A 148 -3.40 -3.92 -3.18
C VAL A 148 -3.16 -5.22 -3.95
N ALA A 149 -3.32 -6.38 -3.30
CA ALA A 149 -3.10 -7.69 -3.94
C ALA A 149 -3.97 -7.87 -5.19
N ILE A 150 -5.27 -7.54 -5.11
CA ILE A 150 -6.22 -7.65 -6.22
C ILE A 150 -5.82 -6.70 -7.35
N ARG A 151 -5.50 -5.44 -7.05
CA ARG A 151 -5.10 -4.46 -8.08
C ARG A 151 -3.80 -4.85 -8.77
N MET A 152 -2.80 -5.30 -8.02
CA MET A 152 -1.53 -5.76 -8.59
C MET A 152 -1.72 -7.03 -9.44
N TRP A 153 -2.59 -7.95 -9.01
CA TRP A 153 -2.92 -9.13 -9.79
C TRP A 153 -3.58 -8.81 -11.13
N ARG A 154 -4.48 -7.83 -11.18
CA ARG A 154 -5.08 -7.32 -12.43
C ARG A 154 -4.02 -6.69 -13.33
N LEU A 155 -3.20 -5.79 -12.79
CA LEU A 155 -2.11 -5.14 -13.51
C LEU A 155 -1.14 -6.14 -14.17
N MET A 156 -0.76 -7.19 -13.44
CA MET A 156 0.11 -8.25 -13.94
C MET A 156 -0.51 -9.13 -15.03
N ARG A 157 -1.85 -9.17 -15.13
CA ARG A 157 -2.55 -9.89 -16.20
C ARG A 157 -2.66 -9.05 -17.47
N GLU A 158 -2.88 -7.74 -17.31
CA GLU A 158 -3.11 -6.81 -18.41
C GLU A 158 -1.82 -6.42 -19.13
N VAL A 159 -0.68 -6.38 -18.43
CA VAL A 159 0.60 -5.97 -19.03
C VAL A 159 1.45 -7.20 -19.36
N PRO A 160 1.69 -7.50 -20.66
CA PRO A 160 2.52 -8.63 -21.07
C PRO A 160 3.97 -8.48 -20.56
N PRO A 161 4.68 -9.61 -20.31
CA PRO A 161 6.10 -9.58 -20.02
C PRO A 161 6.87 -8.88 -21.16
N GLN A 162 7.84 -8.03 -20.81
CA GLN A 162 8.75 -7.46 -21.81
C GLN A 162 9.51 -8.60 -22.50
N GLY A 163 9.18 -8.85 -23.78
CA GLY A 163 9.68 -9.99 -24.55
C GLY A 163 8.66 -10.60 -25.51
N SER A 164 7.39 -10.21 -25.45
CA SER A 164 6.33 -10.74 -26.32
C SER A 164 5.96 -9.82 -27.51
N ASN A 165 6.82 -8.87 -27.92
CA ASN A 165 6.60 -8.19 -29.20
C ASN A 165 6.86 -9.19 -30.34
N PRO A 166 5.86 -9.53 -31.18
CA PRO A 166 6.08 -10.34 -32.37
C PRO A 166 6.64 -9.53 -33.55
N GLU A 167 6.85 -8.21 -33.41
CA GLU A 167 7.35 -7.35 -34.49
C GLU A 167 8.88 -7.23 -34.48
N VAL A 168 9.57 -8.31 -34.82
CA VAL A 168 10.78 -8.21 -35.65
C VAL A 168 10.70 -9.36 -36.65
N SER A 169 9.88 -9.19 -37.68
CA SER A 169 10.03 -9.97 -38.91
C SER A 169 11.39 -9.57 -39.52
N PRO A 170 12.33 -10.50 -39.72
CA PRO A 170 13.52 -10.20 -40.50
C PRO A 170 13.09 -10.10 -41.96
N THR A 171 12.79 -8.89 -42.43
CA THR A 171 12.76 -8.64 -43.86
C THR A 171 14.20 -8.60 -44.33
N SER A 172 14.61 -9.75 -44.87
CA SER A 172 15.67 -9.96 -45.86
C SER A 172 15.75 -8.87 -46.91
#